data_AF-A0A7S3MVY2-F1
#
_entry.id   AF-A0A7S3MVY2-F1
#
_cell.length_a   1.000
_cell.length_b   1.000
_cell.length_c   1.000
_cell.angle_alpha   90.00
_cell.angle_beta   90.00
_cell.angle_gamma   90.00
#
_symmetry.space_group_name_H-M   'P 1'
#
loop_
_entity.id
_entity.type
_entity.pdbx_description
1 polymer ?
#
loop_
_entity_poly.entity_id
_entity_poly.type
_entity_poly.pdbx_seq_one_letter_code
_entity_poly.pdbx_strand_id
1 'polypeptide(L)'
;MANQQQKDYNLEHMPNFIKDAPWYLSKEQQEAGEPELFHQRIDKREPKGGFDNWYKRGQIRGAQSAKTFRKGACTNCGAITHKAKQCTERPRKVGAKFTSSQ
;
A
#
# COMPACT_ATOMS: atom_id res chain seq x y z
N MET A 1 -6.91 33.86 14.46
CA MET A 1 -6.77 34.30 13.06
C MET A 1 -5.66 33.47 12.46
N ALA A 2 -5.95 32.68 11.43
CA ALA A 2 -5.00 31.72 10.87
C ALA A 2 -3.77 32.46 10.34
N ASN A 3 -2.59 32.00 10.73
CA ASN A 3 -1.31 32.58 10.35
C ASN A 3 -1.02 32.14 8.91
N GLN A 4 -1.50 32.91 7.95
CA GLN A 4 -1.26 32.70 6.52
C GLN A 4 0.22 32.95 6.25
N GLN A 5 1.04 31.90 6.33
CA GLN A 5 2.44 31.97 5.94
C GLN A 5 2.51 32.22 4.43
N GLN A 6 2.72 33.48 4.03
CA GLN A 6 3.08 33.83 2.67
C GLN A 6 4.40 33.13 2.34
N LYS A 7 4.30 31.99 1.67
CA LYS A 7 5.47 31.30 1.13
C LYS A 7 5.97 32.15 -0.04
N ASP A 8 7.16 32.70 0.08
CA ASP A 8 7.79 33.50 -0.98
C ASP A 8 8.26 32.58 -2.11
N TYR A 9 7.36 32.28 -3.05
CA TYR A 9 7.75 31.69 -4.33
C TYR A 9 8.36 32.80 -5.18
N ASN A 10 9.46 32.53 -5.87
CA ASN A 10 10.02 33.46 -6.84
C ASN A 10 9.15 33.49 -8.11
N LEU A 11 8.01 34.18 -8.03
CA LEU A 11 7.01 34.28 -9.09
C LEU A 11 7.49 35.13 -10.27
N GLU A 12 8.47 36.00 -10.07
CA GLU A 12 9.00 36.94 -11.07
C GLU A 12 9.72 36.23 -12.23
N HIS A 13 10.32 35.08 -11.98
CA HIS A 13 11.05 34.30 -13.00
C HIS A 13 10.26 33.10 -13.53
N MET A 14 9.02 32.90 -13.10
CA MET A 14 8.22 31.77 -13.51
C MET A 14 7.47 32.08 -14.82
N PRO A 15 7.53 31.20 -15.83
CA PRO A 15 6.75 31.38 -17.05
C PRO A 15 5.24 31.49 -16.79
N ASN A 16 4.56 32.37 -17.53
CA ASN A 16 3.12 32.64 -17.37
C ASN A 16 2.26 31.37 -17.43
N PHE A 17 2.59 30.41 -18.30
CA PHE A 17 1.82 29.16 -18.44
C PHE A 17 1.87 28.24 -17.21
N ILE A 18 2.85 28.42 -16.32
CA ILE A 18 2.94 27.68 -15.04
C ILE A 18 2.19 28.45 -13.94
N LYS A 19 2.30 29.78 -13.96
CA LYS A 19 1.69 30.71 -13.00
C LYS A 19 0.17 30.75 -13.11
N ASP A 20 -0.35 30.83 -14.33
CA ASP A 20 -1.77 31.04 -14.54
C ASP A 20 -2.54 29.72 -14.34
N ALA A 21 -3.51 29.75 -13.43
CA ALA A 21 -4.40 28.61 -13.21
C ALA A 21 -5.33 28.42 -14.42
N PRO A 22 -5.53 27.17 -14.89
CA PRO A 22 -6.39 26.90 -16.04
C PRO A 22 -7.88 27.06 -15.70
N TRP A 23 -8.68 27.33 -16.73
CA TRP A 23 -10.11 27.69 -16.62
C TRP A 23 -11.02 26.63 -15.96
N TYR A 24 -10.60 25.36 -15.94
CA TYR A 24 -11.39 24.25 -15.42
C TYR A 24 -11.27 24.04 -13.90
N LEU A 25 -10.41 24.81 -13.22
CA LEU A 25 -10.32 24.79 -11.75
C LEU A 25 -11.26 25.83 -11.16
N SER A 26 -11.93 25.50 -10.05
CA SER A 26 -12.90 26.42 -9.44
C SER A 26 -12.17 27.59 -8.75
N LYS A 27 -12.79 28.78 -8.75
CA LYS A 27 -12.26 29.94 -8.03
C LYS A 27 -12.07 29.66 -6.54
N GLU A 28 -12.92 28.83 -5.95
CA GLU A 28 -12.80 28.37 -4.55
C GLU A 28 -11.49 27.58 -4.29
N GLN A 29 -10.98 26.84 -5.29
CA GLN A 29 -9.68 26.17 -5.22
C GLN A 29 -8.49 27.15 -5.39
N GLN A 30 -8.74 28.33 -5.97
CA GLN A 30 -7.76 29.39 -6.21
C GLN A 30 -7.73 30.40 -5.04
N GLU A 31 -8.88 30.63 -4.39
CA GLU A 31 -9.12 31.70 -3.40
C GLU A 31 -8.98 31.24 -1.94
N ALA A 32 -8.49 30.02 -1.69
CA ALA A 32 -8.22 29.52 -0.34
C ALA A 32 -7.02 30.24 0.33
N GLY A 33 -6.90 31.57 0.19
CA GLY A 33 -5.94 32.45 0.87
C GLY A 33 -4.48 32.01 0.78
N GLU A 34 -4.13 31.19 -0.21
CA GLU A 34 -2.84 30.52 -0.33
C GLU A 34 -2.38 30.50 -1.80
N PRO A 35 -1.07 30.37 -2.03
CA PRO A 35 -0.31 31.00 -3.12
C PRO A 35 -0.61 30.45 -4.53
N GLU A 36 -0.31 31.28 -5.54
CA GLU A 36 -0.53 31.18 -7.02
C GLU A 36 -0.14 29.85 -7.71
N LEU A 37 0.27 28.82 -6.98
CA LEU A 37 0.75 27.52 -7.46
C LEU A 37 -0.06 26.34 -6.92
N PHE A 38 -1.25 26.57 -6.36
CA PHE A 38 -2.08 25.49 -5.81
C PHE A 38 -2.41 24.41 -6.86
N HIS A 39 -2.68 24.80 -8.11
CA HIS A 39 -2.94 23.88 -9.22
C HIS A 39 -1.74 23.02 -9.63
N GLN A 40 -0.53 23.38 -9.20
CA GLN A 40 0.69 22.60 -9.42
C GLN A 40 1.04 21.70 -8.23
N ARG A 41 0.39 21.88 -7.07
CA ARG A 41 0.64 21.03 -5.91
C ARG A 41 0.13 19.62 -6.21
N ILE A 42 0.88 18.62 -5.76
CA ILE A 42 0.48 17.23 -5.88
C ILE A 42 -0.86 17.05 -5.14
N ASP A 43 -1.90 16.65 -5.87
CA ASP A 43 -3.16 16.22 -5.28
C ASP A 43 -2.89 15.17 -4.21
N LYS A 44 -3.65 15.19 -3.11
CA LYS A 44 -3.59 14.17 -2.05
C LYS A 44 -4.04 12.82 -2.60
N ARG A 45 -3.23 12.19 -3.45
CA ARG A 45 -3.37 10.79 -3.84
C ARG A 45 -3.14 9.94 -2.59
N GLU A 46 -3.82 8.80 -2.54
CA GLU A 46 -3.85 7.91 -1.39
C GLU A 46 -2.47 7.78 -0.73
N PRO A 47 -2.42 7.78 0.62
CA PRO A 47 -1.15 7.72 1.32
C PRO A 47 -0.40 6.47 0.85
N LYS A 48 0.74 6.69 0.17
CA LYS A 48 1.72 5.63 -0.04
C LYS A 48 1.99 5.04 1.34
N GLY A 49 1.93 3.70 1.46
CA GLY A 49 2.17 3.02 2.73
C GLY A 49 3.38 3.63 3.42
N GLY A 50 3.24 4.00 4.69
CA GLY A 50 4.32 4.65 5.44
C GLY A 50 5.59 3.80 5.43
N PHE A 51 6.74 4.40 5.77
CA PHE A 51 8.02 3.69 5.76
C PHE A 51 8.03 2.39 6.58
N ASP A 52 7.17 2.32 7.61
CA ASP A 52 7.02 1.15 8.48
C ASP A 52 5.98 0.12 7.98
N ASN A 53 5.27 0.39 6.87
CA ASN A 53 4.31 -0.53 6.30
C ASN A 53 5.02 -1.59 5.45
N TRP A 54 5.53 -2.63 6.12
CA TRP A 54 6.13 -3.80 5.49
C TRP A 54 5.15 -4.99 5.46
N TYR A 55 5.31 -5.88 4.48
CA TYR A 55 4.51 -7.11 4.45
C TYR A 55 4.85 -8.01 5.65
N LYS A 56 3.83 -8.66 6.22
CA LYS A 56 3.99 -9.51 7.40
C LYS A 56 4.81 -10.76 7.05
N ARG A 57 6.04 -10.86 7.57
CA ARG A 57 6.92 -12.04 7.42
C ARG A 57 6.71 -13.02 8.58
N GLY A 58 6.89 -14.31 8.29
CA GLY A 58 6.84 -15.37 9.31
C GLY A 58 5.47 -15.57 9.97
N GLN A 59 4.41 -14.96 9.45
CA GLN A 59 3.11 -15.00 10.09
C GLN A 59 2.46 -16.39 9.91
N ILE A 60 2.47 -17.17 10.98
CA ILE A 60 1.62 -18.36 11.10
C ILE A 60 0.19 -17.84 11.25
N ARG A 61 -0.71 -18.20 10.32
CA ARG A 61 -2.12 -17.80 10.38
C ARG A 61 -2.78 -18.49 11.59
N GLY A 62 -2.89 -17.76 12.70
CA GLY A 62 -3.57 -18.20 13.92
C GLY A 62 -2.66 -18.96 14.89
N ALA A 63 -2.97 -18.84 16.19
CA ALA A 63 -2.42 -19.71 17.21
C ALA A 63 -2.88 -21.14 16.92
N GLN A 64 -1.92 -22.07 16.87
CA GLN A 64 -2.05 -23.49 16.53
C GLN A 64 -1.98 -23.81 15.04
N SER A 65 -0.82 -24.35 14.62
CA SER A 65 -0.75 -25.18 13.42
C SER A 65 -1.79 -26.30 13.55
N ALA A 66 -2.63 -26.47 12.53
CA ALA A 66 -3.59 -27.56 12.52
C ALA A 66 -2.84 -28.90 12.60
N LYS A 67 -3.14 -29.71 13.61
CA LYS A 67 -2.59 -31.07 13.76
C LYS A 67 -3.09 -32.02 12.68
N THR A 68 -4.29 -31.74 12.16
CA THR A 68 -4.96 -32.51 11.12
C THR A 68 -4.96 -31.79 9.77
N PHE A 69 -4.87 -32.56 8.68
CA PHE A 69 -4.96 -32.04 7.33
C PHE A 69 -6.36 -31.53 7.01
N ARG A 70 -6.44 -30.31 6.47
CA ARG A 70 -7.69 -29.68 6.04
C ARG A 70 -7.84 -29.76 4.53
N LYS A 71 -9.08 -29.96 4.04
CA LYS A 71 -9.37 -29.96 2.59
C LYS A 71 -8.92 -28.62 1.99
N GLY A 72 -8.16 -28.68 0.88
CA GLY A 72 -7.60 -27.50 0.22
C GLY A 72 -6.23 -27.06 0.72
N ALA A 73 -5.66 -27.72 1.73
CA ALA A 73 -4.29 -27.48 2.17
C ALA A 73 -3.24 -28.08 1.23
N CYS A 74 -2.00 -27.56 1.31
CA CYS A 74 -0.82 -28.08 0.64
C CYS A 74 -0.61 -29.56 0.99
N THR A 75 -0.56 -30.43 -0.03
CA THR A 75 -0.43 -31.88 0.19
C THR A 75 0.93 -32.29 0.76
N ASN A 76 1.95 -31.43 0.65
CA ASN A 76 3.30 -31.68 1.17
C ASN A 76 3.41 -31.32 2.66
N CYS A 77 3.18 -30.05 3.03
CA CYS A 77 3.40 -29.55 4.39
C CYS A 77 2.11 -29.32 5.20
N GLY A 78 0.92 -29.28 4.58
CA GLY A 78 -0.36 -29.07 5.26
C GLY A 78 -0.76 -27.60 5.46
N ALA A 79 0.00 -26.62 4.96
CA ALA A 79 -0.39 -25.21 5.03
C ALA A 79 -1.50 -24.86 4.01
N ILE A 80 -2.42 -23.96 4.37
CA ILE A 80 -3.53 -23.53 3.48
C ILE A 80 -3.11 -22.35 2.57
N THR A 81 -1.95 -21.75 2.82
CA THR A 81 -1.52 -20.52 2.13
C THR A 81 -1.01 -20.74 0.71
N HIS A 82 -0.68 -21.97 0.33
CA HIS A 82 -0.06 -22.29 -0.96
C HIS A 82 -0.39 -23.71 -1.41
N LYS A 83 -0.13 -24.00 -2.70
CA LYS A 83 -0.25 -25.35 -3.29
C LYS A 83 1.07 -26.11 -3.18
N ALA A 84 1.03 -27.44 -3.32
CA ALA A 84 2.21 -28.31 -3.19
C ALA A 84 3.39 -27.92 -4.11
N LYS A 85 3.12 -27.43 -5.33
CA LYS A 85 4.16 -26.98 -6.27
C LYS A 85 4.90 -25.72 -5.80
N GLN A 86 4.29 -24.91 -4.93
CA GLN A 86 4.84 -23.68 -4.38
C GLN A 86 5.27 -23.87 -2.92
N CYS A 87 5.44 -25.12 -2.49
CA CYS A 87 5.82 -25.42 -1.11
C CYS A 87 7.28 -25.07 -0.88
N THR A 88 7.54 -24.34 0.21
CA THR A 88 8.89 -23.99 0.64
C THR A 88 9.57 -25.12 1.42
N GLU A 89 8.78 -26.08 1.90
CA GLU A 89 9.29 -27.26 2.60
C GLU A 89 9.82 -28.30 1.61
N ARG A 90 10.84 -29.05 2.02
CA ARG A 90 11.43 -30.12 1.22
C ARG A 90 10.33 -31.11 0.76
N PRO A 91 10.28 -31.51 -0.53
CA PRO A 91 9.30 -32.48 -1.02
C PRO A 91 9.38 -33.79 -0.23
N ARG A 92 8.30 -34.17 0.45
CA ARG A 92 8.22 -35.39 1.25
C ARG A 92 7.81 -36.57 0.36
N LYS A 93 8.36 -37.76 0.64
CA LYS A 93 7.94 -39.02 -0.01
C LYS A 93 6.48 -39.36 0.31
N VAL A 94 6.08 -39.18 1.57
CA VAL A 94 4.69 -39.26 2.02
C VAL A 94 4.32 -37.89 2.58
N GLY A 95 3.38 -37.21 1.90
CA GLY A 95 2.99 -35.84 2.24
C GLY A 95 2.01 -35.76 3.43
N ALA A 96 1.87 -34.56 3.99
CA ALA A 96 0.97 -34.27 5.10
C ALA A 96 -0.47 -34.78 4.90
N LYS A 97 -0.95 -34.84 3.65
CA LYS A 97 -2.28 -35.38 3.32
C LYS A 97 -2.53 -36.81 3.85
N PHE A 98 -1.49 -37.63 3.92
CA PHE A 98 -1.59 -39.04 4.31
C PHE A 98 -0.96 -39.34 5.67
N THR A 99 -0.06 -38.47 6.16
CA THR A 99 0.64 -38.69 7.43
C THR A 99 0.01 -37.99 8.62
N SER A 100 -0.83 -36.97 8.40
CA SER A 100 -1.53 -36.31 9.52
C SER A 100 -2.73 -37.16 9.95
N SER A 101 -2.47 -38.17 10.76
CA SER A 101 -3.51 -38.83 11.56
C SER A 101 -4.01 -37.86 12.64
N GLN A 102 -5.27 -38.03 13.04
CA GLN A 102 -6.03 -37.22 14.04
C GLN A 102 -5.17 -36.55 15.13
#